data_AF-A0AAU4UK09-F1
#
_entry.id   AF-A0AAU4UK09-F1
#
_cell.length_a   1.000
_cell.length_b   1.000
_cell.length_c   1.000
_cell.angle_alpha   90.00
_cell.angle_beta   90.00
_cell.angle_gamma   90.00
#
_symmetry.space_group_name_H-M   'P 1'
#
loop_
_entity.id
_entity.type
_entity.pdbx_description
1 polymer ?
#
loop_
_entity_poly.entity_id
_entity_poly.type
_entity_poly.pdbx_seq_one_letter_code
_entity_poly.pdbx_strand_id
1 'polypeptide(L)'
;MAKHALAEVAGLWPPALLPGLWVDLGDWHSKRRVWLKLPAARFTCRHGCPPEEAVGAHDVAAFTASITTDHARGCPGPPQENTDG
;
A
#
# COMPACT_ATOMS: atom_id res chain seq x y z
N MET A 1 -16.65 24.30 16.23
CA MET A 1 -17.23 23.04 15.69
C MET A 1 -16.18 21.95 15.82
N ALA A 2 -16.08 21.30 16.99
CA ALA A 2 -15.18 20.17 17.20
C ALA A 2 -16.06 18.92 17.34
N LYS A 3 -16.12 18.11 16.29
CA LYS A 3 -16.86 16.85 16.31
C LYS A 3 -15.94 15.73 15.83
N HIS A 4 -15.67 14.82 16.76
CA HIS A 4 -15.65 13.37 16.55
C HIS A 4 -14.67 12.84 15.51
N ALA A 5 -13.56 12.25 15.97
CA ALA A 5 -13.07 10.96 15.51
C ALA A 5 -11.83 10.55 16.32
N LEU A 6 -12.05 10.07 17.55
CA LEU A 6 -11.04 9.39 18.37
C LEU A 6 -11.22 7.86 18.33
N ALA A 7 -11.82 7.32 17.26
CA ALA A 7 -12.24 5.91 17.20
C ALA A 7 -11.76 5.12 15.96
N GLU A 8 -10.79 5.59 15.18
CA GLU A 8 -10.44 4.94 13.88
C GLU A 8 -8.97 4.59 13.68
N VAL A 9 -8.17 4.49 14.75
CA VAL A 9 -6.72 4.17 14.58
C VAL A 9 -6.45 2.67 14.38
N ALA A 10 -7.46 1.81 14.52
CA ALA A 10 -7.35 0.36 14.29
C ALA A 10 -7.78 -0.10 12.88
N GLY A 11 -8.24 0.82 12.01
CA GLY A 11 -8.76 0.52 10.67
C GLY A 11 -8.10 1.34 9.55
N LEU A 12 -6.89 1.84 9.80
CA LEU A 12 -6.31 2.96 9.05
C LEU A 12 -5.88 2.56 7.61
N TRP A 13 -5.99 1.27 7.26
CA TRP A 13 -5.45 0.67 6.03
C TRP A 13 -6.29 -0.55 5.64
N PRO A 14 -6.83 -0.65 4.42
CA PRO A 14 -7.47 -1.89 3.98
C PRO A 14 -6.46 -3.04 4.09
N PRO A 15 -6.88 -4.25 4.51
CA PRO A 15 -5.99 -5.40 4.57
C PRO A 15 -5.29 -5.57 3.22
N ALA A 16 -4.01 -5.96 3.26
CA ALA A 16 -3.22 -6.27 2.07
C ALA A 16 -3.73 -7.56 1.41
N LEU A 17 -4.96 -7.51 0.89
CA LEU A 17 -5.62 -8.59 0.16
C LEU A 17 -5.03 -8.75 -1.24
N LEU A 18 -4.25 -7.77 -1.70
CA LEU A 18 -3.54 -7.83 -2.96
C LEU A 18 -2.29 -8.73 -2.80
N PRO A 19 -2.20 -9.85 -3.54
CA PRO A 19 -1.01 -10.69 -3.51
C PRO A 19 0.23 -9.88 -3.91
N GLY A 20 1.27 -9.91 -3.08
CA GLY A 20 2.50 -9.15 -3.29
C GLY A 20 2.51 -7.74 -2.70
N LEU A 21 1.42 -7.28 -2.07
CA LEU A 21 1.41 -6.05 -1.26
C LEU A 21 1.83 -6.36 0.17
N TRP A 22 2.77 -5.57 0.68
CA TRP A 22 3.25 -5.60 2.05
C TRP A 22 3.18 -4.20 2.66
N VAL A 23 2.77 -4.12 3.93
CA VAL A 23 2.62 -2.84 4.65
C VAL A 23 3.25 -2.97 6.04
N ASP A 24 4.15 -2.05 6.35
CA ASP A 24 4.66 -1.74 7.69
C ASP A 24 3.88 -0.55 8.25
N LEU A 25 3.29 -0.72 9.43
CA LEU A 25 2.53 0.35 10.08
C LEU A 25 3.43 1.39 10.77
N GLY A 26 4.74 1.18 10.81
CA GLY A 26 5.67 2.06 11.49
C GLY A 26 5.53 2.00 13.02
N ASP A 27 6.04 3.03 13.69
CA ASP A 27 5.98 3.17 15.15
C ASP A 27 5.62 4.62 15.54
N TRP A 28 4.42 4.81 16.08
CA TRP A 28 3.90 6.12 16.49
C TRP A 28 4.01 6.31 18.01
N HIS A 29 4.80 7.29 18.43
CA HIS A 29 4.90 7.67 19.82
C HIS A 29 3.75 8.59 20.23
N SER A 30 2.70 8.03 20.83
CA SER A 30 1.46 8.75 21.21
C SER A 30 1.67 10.01 22.06
N LYS A 31 2.50 9.95 23.11
CA LYS A 31 2.73 11.12 24.00
C LYS A 31 3.46 12.28 23.31
N ARG A 32 4.45 11.95 22.48
CA ARG A 32 5.27 12.94 21.75
C ARG A 32 4.62 13.37 20.43
N ARG A 33 3.60 12.65 19.97
CA ARG A 33 2.93 12.85 18.68
C ARG A 33 3.92 12.89 17.51
N VAL A 34 4.85 11.93 17.50
CA VAL A 34 5.87 11.79 16.45
C VAL A 34 6.00 10.32 16.03
N TRP A 35 6.40 10.11 14.78
CA TRP A 35 6.82 8.81 14.28
C TRP A 35 8.27 8.53 14.73
N LEU A 36 8.49 7.40 15.39
CA LEU A 36 9.82 6.84 15.64
C LEU A 36 10.33 6.05 14.43
N LYS A 37 9.40 5.43 13.71
CA LYS A 37 9.60 4.79 12.41
C LYS A 37 8.41 5.14 11.52
N LEU A 38 8.65 5.66 10.33
CA LEU A 38 7.57 5.93 9.39
C LEU A 38 6.95 4.61 8.89
N PRO A 39 5.63 4.57 8.64
CA PRO A 39 5.02 3.46 7.93
C PRO A 39 5.58 3.38 6.52
N ALA A 40 5.57 2.18 5.95
CA ALA A 40 6.06 1.91 4.60
C ALA A 40 5.16 0.88 3.92
N ALA A 41 5.01 0.97 2.61
CA ALA A 41 4.36 -0.06 1.80
C ALA A 41 5.22 -0.41 0.61
N ARG A 42 5.12 -1.68 0.19
CA ARG A 42 5.79 -2.20 -0.99
C ARG A 42 4.84 -3.13 -1.72
N PHE A 43 4.76 -2.95 -3.03
CA PHE A 43 4.10 -3.87 -3.93
C PHE A 43 5.11 -4.54 -4.84
N THR A 44 4.98 -5.85 -5.03
CA THR A 44 5.79 -6.63 -5.97
C THR A 44 4.88 -7.40 -6.91
N CYS A 45 5.01 -7.11 -8.21
CA CYS A 45 4.23 -7.79 -9.23
C CYS A 45 4.91 -9.08 -9.69
N ARG A 46 4.11 -10.13 -9.86
CA ARG A 46 4.58 -11.41 -10.42
C ARG A 46 4.85 -11.38 -11.93
N HIS A 47 4.42 -10.32 -12.62
CA HIS A 47 4.51 -10.17 -14.08
C HIS A 47 5.74 -9.36 -14.52
N GLY A 48 6.74 -9.22 -13.65
CA GLY A 48 8.03 -8.61 -13.99
C GLY A 48 8.07 -7.08 -13.95
N CYS A 49 7.02 -6.42 -13.44
CA CYS A 49 7.07 -4.98 -13.21
C CYS A 49 8.07 -4.64 -12.09
N PRO A 50 8.72 -3.47 -12.16
CA PRO A 50 9.53 -2.97 -11.04
C PRO A 50 8.72 -2.90 -9.75
N PRO A 51 9.34 -3.15 -8.58
CA PRO A 51 8.69 -2.93 -7.28
C PRO A 51 8.27 -1.48 -7.11
N GLU A 52 7.11 -1.26 -6.49
CA GLU A 52 6.59 0.06 -6.18
C GLU A 52 6.53 0.24 -4.66
N GLU A 53 6.95 1.39 -4.16
CA GLU A 53 7.15 1.63 -2.72
C GLU A 53 6.64 3.01 -2.30
N ALA A 54 6.16 3.11 -1.06
CA ALA A 54 5.74 4.36 -0.43
C ALA A 54 6.22 4.42 1.02
N VAL A 55 6.54 5.61 1.53
CA VAL A 55 7.00 5.84 2.91
C VAL A 55 6.28 7.05 3.49
N GLY A 56 5.78 6.92 4.72
CA GLY A 56 5.04 7.97 5.42
C GLY A 56 3.53 7.72 5.40
N ALA A 57 2.85 8.13 6.47
CA ALA A 57 1.47 7.73 6.71
C ALA A 57 0.49 8.20 5.63
N HIS A 58 0.71 9.37 5.05
CA HIS A 58 -0.12 9.88 3.96
C HIS A 58 0.11 9.10 2.65
N ASP A 59 1.38 8.92 2.27
CA ASP A 59 1.74 8.36 0.97
C ASP A 59 1.47 6.86 0.91
N VAL A 60 1.72 6.15 2.01
CA VAL A 60 1.33 4.75 2.12
C VAL A 60 -0.20 4.69 1.94
N ALA A 61 -1.00 5.63 2.48
CA ALA A 61 -2.47 5.51 2.52
C ALA A 61 -3.04 5.69 1.12
N ALA A 62 -2.52 6.69 0.40
CA ALA A 62 -2.78 6.86 -1.02
C ALA A 62 -2.35 5.62 -1.82
N PHE A 63 -1.15 5.10 -1.57
CA PHE A 63 -0.60 3.94 -2.26
C PHE A 63 -1.49 2.70 -2.09
N THR A 64 -1.83 2.32 -0.86
CA THR A 64 -2.68 1.15 -0.60
C THR A 64 -4.10 1.30 -1.16
N ALA A 65 -4.61 2.52 -1.25
CA ALA A 65 -5.92 2.81 -1.83
C ALA A 65 -5.92 2.70 -3.37
N SER A 66 -4.81 3.03 -4.04
CA SER A 66 -4.78 3.16 -5.51
C SER A 66 -3.98 2.09 -6.24
N ILE A 67 -3.03 1.40 -5.57
CA ILE A 67 -2.03 0.53 -6.20
C ILE A 67 -2.64 -0.53 -7.11
N THR A 68 -3.77 -1.13 -6.74
CA THR A 68 -4.46 -2.13 -7.58
C THR A 68 -4.85 -1.56 -8.93
N THR A 69 -5.40 -0.33 -8.94
CA THR A 69 -5.88 0.33 -10.16
C THR A 69 -4.73 0.92 -10.96
N ASP A 70 -3.79 1.58 -10.28
CA ASP A 70 -2.67 2.26 -10.93
C ASP A 70 -1.73 1.24 -11.57
N HIS A 71 -1.42 0.15 -10.86
CA HIS A 71 -0.58 -0.91 -11.37
C HIS A 71 -1.22 -1.63 -12.57
N ALA A 72 -2.53 -1.93 -12.49
CA ALA A 72 -3.23 -2.64 -13.55
C ALA A 72 -3.21 -1.91 -14.90
N ARG A 73 -3.00 -0.59 -14.93
CA ARG A 73 -2.88 0.20 -16.17
C ARG A 73 -1.59 -0.05 -16.93
N GLY A 74 -0.50 -0.37 -16.21
CA GLY A 74 0.84 -0.55 -16.78
C GLY A 74 1.34 -2.00 -16.74
N CYS A 75 0.64 -2.89 -16.04
CA CYS A 75 1.04 -4.28 -15.93
C CYS A 75 0.88 -5.01 -17.28
N PRO A 76 1.92 -5.66 -17.81
CA PRO A 76 1.83 -6.41 -19.06
C PRO A 76 0.95 -7.66 -18.94
N GLY A 77 0.57 -8.05 -17.72
CA GLY A 77 -0.22 -9.26 -17.46
C GLY A 77 0.61 -10.54 -17.58
N PRO A 78 -0.03 -11.72 -17.52
CA PRO A 78 0.65 -12.98 -17.78
C PRO A 78 1.26 -12.99 -19.20
N PRO A 79 2.42 -13.64 -19.41
CA PRO A 79 2.94 -13.86 -20.76
C PRO A 79 1.83 -14.49 -21.62
N GLN A 80 1.55 -13.93 -22.79
CA GLN A 80 0.70 -14.62 -23.74
C GLN A 80 1.48 -15.84 -24.22
N GLU A 81 1.08 -17.04 -23.79
CA GLU A 81 1.54 -18.26 -24.43
C GLU A 81 1.02 -18.21 -25.86
N ASN A 82 1.90 -17.94 -26.82
CA ASN A 82 1.60 -18.09 -28.23
C ASN A 82 1.13 -19.52 -28.45
N THR A 83 -0.17 -19.71 -28.59
CA THR A 83 -0.75 -20.98 -28.98
C THR A 83 -0.63 -21.09 -30.51
N ASP A 84 0.59 -21.07 -31.02
CA ASP A 84 0.88 -21.45 -32.40
C ASP A 84 1.06 -22.97 -32.41
N GLY A 85 -0.04 -23.67 -32.69
CA GLY A 85 -0.10 -25.09 -33.02
C GLY A 85 -0.78 -25.29 -34.36
#